data_AF-A0A6A6LCK8-F1
#
_entry.id   AF-A0A6A6LCK8-F1
#
_cell.length_a   1.000
_cell.length_b   1.000
_cell.length_c   1.000
_cell.angle_alpha   90.00
_cell.angle_beta   90.00
_cell.angle_gamma   90.00
#
_symmetry.space_group_name_H-M   'P 1'
#
loop_
_entity.id
_entity.type
_entity.pdbx_description
1 polymer ?
#
loop_
_entity_poly.entity_id
_entity_poly.type
_entity_poly.pdbx_seq_one_letter_code
_entity_poly.pdbx_strand_id
1 'polypeptide(L)'
;MDSTSETQMTPTQVSDEEANLFAMQLASASVLPMVLKSAIELDLLEIMAKEVERLYGLAPVCKFLTKNEDGVSFAALCLMNQDKVLMESWYHLKDAVLEGGIPFNKAYGMISFEYHGTDPRFNKVFNKGMSDHSTIIMKKILETYKGFEGLSSIGCCGGTGAVLSMIVSKYPSIKGIKLRFAPCVEHVGGDILLGFLKEMPFS
;
A
#
# COMPACT_ATOMS: atom_id res chain seq x y z
N MET A 1 -54.27 -1.89 -21.03
CA MET A 1 -53.03 -1.11 -20.91
C MET A 1 -52.82 -0.87 -19.44
N ASP A 2 -51.95 -1.64 -18.79
CA ASP A 2 -50.78 -1.08 -18.10
C ASP A 2 -49.88 -2.24 -17.70
N SER A 3 -48.73 -2.37 -18.36
CA SER A 3 -47.71 -3.36 -18.04
C SER A 3 -46.62 -2.60 -17.32
N THR A 4 -46.63 -2.65 -15.99
CA THR A 4 -45.59 -2.05 -15.15
C THR A 4 -44.32 -2.87 -15.33
N SER A 5 -43.43 -2.41 -16.20
CA SER A 5 -42.08 -2.94 -16.36
C SER A 5 -41.29 -2.68 -15.07
N GLU A 6 -41.05 -3.74 -14.29
CA GLU A 6 -40.03 -3.75 -13.25
C GLU A 6 -38.69 -3.34 -13.88
N THR A 7 -38.19 -2.17 -13.48
CA THR A 7 -36.83 -1.77 -13.83
C THR A 7 -35.88 -2.62 -13.00
N GLN A 8 -35.45 -3.75 -13.56
CA GLN A 8 -34.31 -4.50 -13.04
C GLN A 8 -33.09 -3.56 -13.05
N MET A 9 -32.70 -3.08 -11.88
CA MET A 9 -31.35 -2.55 -11.68
C MET A 9 -30.39 -3.74 -11.81
N THR A 10 -29.87 -3.97 -13.01
CA THR A 10 -28.73 -4.84 -13.22
C THR A 10 -27.59 -4.35 -12.34
N PRO A 11 -26.99 -5.18 -11.46
CA PRO A 11 -25.81 -4.80 -10.71
C PRO A 11 -24.73 -4.38 -11.70
N THR A 12 -24.30 -3.12 -11.63
CA THR A 12 -23.15 -2.64 -12.42
C THR A 12 -21.99 -3.58 -12.13
N GLN A 13 -21.57 -4.36 -13.12
CA GLN A 13 -20.42 -5.24 -12.99
C GLN A 13 -19.17 -4.36 -12.93
N VAL A 14 -18.74 -4.02 -11.73
CA VAL A 14 -17.49 -3.30 -11.48
C VAL A 14 -16.35 -4.20 -11.91
N SER A 15 -15.45 -3.70 -12.78
CA SER A 15 -14.31 -4.49 -13.23
C SER A 15 -13.30 -4.72 -12.09
N ASP A 16 -12.49 -5.78 -12.20
CA ASP A 16 -11.43 -6.05 -11.23
C ASP A 16 -10.40 -4.90 -11.14
N GLU A 17 -10.20 -4.15 -12.22
CA GLU A 17 -9.31 -2.99 -12.22
C GLU A 17 -9.90 -1.81 -11.45
N GLU A 18 -11.19 -1.52 -11.66
CA GLU A 18 -11.93 -0.49 -10.94
C GLU A 18 -12.03 -0.82 -9.45
N ALA A 19 -12.34 -2.07 -9.11
CA ALA A 19 -12.40 -2.52 -7.72
C ALA A 19 -11.02 -2.44 -7.03
N ASN A 20 -9.94 -2.74 -7.74
CA ASN A 20 -8.57 -2.59 -7.25
C ASN A 20 -8.20 -1.11 -7.01
N LEU A 21 -8.50 -0.23 -7.97
CA LEU A 21 -8.24 1.20 -7.83
C LEU A 21 -9.06 1.79 -6.68
N PHE A 22 -10.33 1.38 -6.56
CA PHE A 22 -11.20 1.79 -5.48
C PHE A 22 -10.69 1.29 -4.12
N ALA A 23 -10.17 0.06 -4.03
CA ALA A 23 -9.54 -0.44 -2.82
C ALA A 23 -8.28 0.37 -2.43
N MET A 24 -7.45 0.77 -3.40
CA MET A 24 -6.30 1.64 -3.15
C MET A 24 -6.73 3.02 -2.62
N GLN A 25 -7.79 3.60 -3.20
CA GLN A 25 -8.36 4.86 -2.74
C GLN A 25 -8.87 4.73 -1.30
N LEU A 26 -9.62 3.69 -0.99
CA LEU A 26 -10.11 3.42 0.37
C LEU A 26 -8.97 3.23 1.36
N ALA A 27 -7.93 2.48 1.00
CA ALA A 27 -6.78 2.26 1.86
C ALA A 27 -6.02 3.55 2.17
N SER A 28 -6.04 4.51 1.24
CA SER A 28 -5.36 5.80 1.35
C SER A 28 -6.25 6.89 1.93
N ALA A 29 -7.57 6.68 2.02
CA ALA A 29 -8.52 7.67 2.48
C ALA A 29 -8.59 7.71 4.02
N SER A 30 -8.19 8.83 4.61
CA SER A 30 -8.42 9.12 6.04
C SER A 30 -9.89 9.45 6.35
N VAL A 31 -10.66 9.85 5.34
CA VAL A 31 -12.06 10.27 5.47
C VAL A 31 -12.98 9.12 5.86
N LEU A 32 -12.80 7.93 5.25
CA LEU A 32 -13.70 6.80 5.49
C LEU A 32 -13.66 6.29 6.95
N PRO A 33 -12.47 6.11 7.58
CA PRO A 33 -12.37 5.82 9.01
C PRO A 33 -12.95 6.92 9.90
N MET A 34 -12.74 8.20 9.57
CA MET A 34 -13.31 9.31 10.34
C MET A 34 -14.83 9.29 10.30
N VAL A 35 -15.42 9.11 9.12
CA VAL A 35 -16.89 9.03 8.96
C VAL A 35 -17.44 7.78 9.65
N LEU A 36 -16.79 6.62 9.52
CA LEU A 36 -17.23 5.40 10.17
C LEU A 36 -17.12 5.49 11.70
N LYS A 37 -16.03 6.06 12.21
CA LYS A 37 -15.85 6.31 13.65
C LYS A 37 -16.94 7.23 14.19
N SER A 38 -17.19 8.35 13.51
CA SER A 38 -18.29 9.26 13.88
C SER A 38 -19.65 8.57 13.80
N ALA A 39 -19.89 7.71 12.79
CA ALA A 39 -21.15 6.98 12.66
C ALA A 39 -21.37 5.95 13.77
N ILE A 40 -20.30 5.35 14.30
CA ILE A 40 -20.34 4.46 15.47
C ILE A 40 -20.55 5.28 16.75
N GLU A 41 -19.79 6.37 16.95
CA GLU A 41 -19.91 7.21 18.16
C GLU A 41 -21.27 7.90 18.29
N LEU A 42 -21.94 8.17 17.17
CA LEU A 42 -23.29 8.73 17.11
C LEU A 42 -24.39 7.65 17.11
N ASP A 43 -24.03 6.38 17.31
CA ASP A 43 -24.93 5.21 17.24
C ASP A 43 -25.79 5.17 15.97
N LEU A 44 -25.34 5.83 14.87
CA LEU A 44 -26.12 5.93 13.63
C LEU A 44 -26.42 4.56 13.04
N LEU A 45 -25.44 3.64 13.13
CA LEU A 45 -25.61 2.27 12.63
C LEU A 45 -26.67 1.50 13.43
N GLU A 46 -26.80 1.76 14.72
CA GLU A 46 -27.77 1.16 15.62
C GLU A 46 -29.16 1.79 15.47
N ILE A 47 -29.23 3.11 15.30
CA ILE A 47 -30.47 3.85 14.97
C ILE A 47 -31.03 3.34 13.64
N MET A 48 -30.18 3.14 12.64
CA MET A 48 -30.57 2.53 11.36
C MET A 48 -30.91 1.03 11.48
N ALA A 49 -30.55 0.35 12.58
CA ALA A 49 -30.73 -1.09 12.78
C ALA A 49 -32.10 -1.49 13.35
N LYS A 50 -32.80 -0.56 13.99
CA LYS A 50 -33.76 -0.92 15.03
C LYS A 50 -35.05 -1.61 14.57
N GLU A 51 -35.29 -1.85 13.29
CA GLU A 51 -36.56 -2.43 12.85
C GLU A 51 -36.51 -3.50 11.72
N VAL A 52 -35.35 -3.88 11.18
CA VAL A 52 -35.28 -4.88 10.10
C VAL A 52 -34.04 -5.77 10.21
N GLU A 53 -34.20 -7.09 9.98
CA GLU A 53 -33.08 -8.03 9.84
C GLU A 53 -32.27 -7.68 8.57
N ARG A 54 -31.03 -7.22 8.75
CA ARG A 54 -30.15 -6.78 7.65
C ARG A 54 -29.12 -7.86 7.34
N LEU A 55 -29.17 -8.36 6.11
CA LEU A 55 -28.15 -9.24 5.56
C LEU A 55 -27.08 -8.40 4.84
N TYR A 56 -25.82 -8.68 5.11
CA TYR A 56 -24.68 -8.01 4.48
C TYR A 56 -23.98 -8.97 3.52
N GLY A 57 -23.79 -8.54 2.28
CA GLY A 57 -22.99 -9.23 1.28
C GLY A 57 -21.63 -8.56 1.08
N LEU A 58 -20.62 -9.34 0.67
CA LEU A 58 -19.33 -8.79 0.28
C LEU A 58 -19.48 -8.03 -1.04
N ALA A 59 -19.12 -6.74 -1.02
CA ALA A 59 -19.00 -5.95 -2.25
C ALA A 59 -17.75 -6.38 -3.04
N PRO A 60 -17.66 -6.10 -4.35
CA PRO A 60 -16.50 -6.46 -5.17
C PRO A 60 -15.16 -5.98 -4.59
N VAL A 61 -15.13 -4.80 -3.95
CA VAL A 61 -13.93 -4.25 -3.28
C VAL A 61 -13.41 -5.12 -2.15
N CYS A 62 -14.27 -5.90 -1.51
CA CYS A 62 -13.88 -6.80 -0.43
C CYS A 62 -12.87 -7.85 -0.93
N LYS A 63 -12.88 -8.21 -2.22
CA LYS A 63 -11.86 -9.08 -2.85
C LYS A 63 -10.43 -8.60 -2.60
N PHE A 64 -10.21 -7.28 -2.57
CA PHE A 64 -8.89 -6.67 -2.35
C PHE A 64 -8.63 -6.28 -0.89
N LEU A 65 -9.67 -6.25 -0.05
CA LEU A 65 -9.58 -6.00 1.39
C LEU A 65 -9.51 -7.30 2.21
N THR A 66 -9.77 -8.45 1.59
CA THR A 66 -9.50 -9.78 2.16
C THR A 66 -8.27 -10.41 1.52
N LYS A 67 -7.64 -11.36 2.21
CA LYS A 67 -6.45 -12.05 1.70
C LYS A 67 -6.76 -12.80 0.40
N ASN A 68 -5.92 -12.60 -0.61
CA ASN A 68 -5.95 -13.36 -1.85
C ASN A 68 -5.20 -14.71 -1.71
N GLU A 69 -5.02 -15.42 -2.83
CA GLU A 69 -4.26 -16.68 -2.92
C GLU A 69 -2.80 -16.59 -2.43
N ASP A 70 -2.19 -15.41 -2.55
CA ASP A 70 -0.83 -15.13 -2.08
C ASP A 70 -0.82 -14.71 -0.58
N GLY A 71 -1.98 -14.69 0.08
CA GLY A 71 -2.13 -14.31 1.48
C GLY A 71 -2.01 -12.80 1.76
N VAL A 72 -2.05 -11.96 0.73
CA VAL A 72 -1.89 -10.49 0.81
C VAL A 72 -3.20 -9.76 0.52
N SER A 73 -3.33 -8.53 1.02
CA SER A 73 -4.49 -7.66 0.79
C SER A 73 -4.15 -6.20 1.06
N PHE A 74 -4.96 -5.26 0.56
CA PHE A 74 -4.82 -3.84 0.92
C PHE A 74 -5.24 -3.54 2.36
N ALA A 75 -5.85 -4.46 3.09
CA ALA A 75 -6.18 -4.24 4.49
C ALA A 75 -4.95 -3.90 5.35
N ALA A 76 -3.79 -4.47 5.05
CA ALA A 76 -2.55 -4.11 5.73
C ALA A 76 -2.14 -2.65 5.48
N LEU A 77 -2.38 -2.15 4.26
CA LEU A 77 -2.12 -0.75 3.90
C LEU A 77 -3.12 0.19 4.59
N CYS A 78 -4.41 -0.20 4.68
CA CYS A 78 -5.39 0.52 5.49
C CYS A 78 -4.89 0.65 6.93
N LEU A 79 -4.62 -0.48 7.59
CA LEU A 79 -4.17 -0.51 8.98
C LEU A 79 -2.93 0.35 9.22
N MET A 80 -2.01 0.42 8.25
CA MET A 80 -0.85 1.30 8.30
C MET A 80 -1.25 2.78 8.24
N ASN A 81 -2.00 3.19 7.21
CA ASN A 81 -2.39 4.60 7.00
C ASN A 81 -3.28 5.13 8.13
N GLN A 82 -4.07 4.26 8.75
CA GLN A 82 -4.93 4.58 9.89
C GLN A 82 -4.29 4.34 11.25
N ASP A 83 -3.04 3.85 11.30
CA ASP A 83 -2.32 3.69 12.55
C ASP A 83 -2.17 5.05 13.23
N LYS A 84 -2.28 5.07 14.56
CA LYS A 84 -2.10 6.28 15.36
C LYS A 84 -0.83 7.04 14.97
N VAL A 85 0.24 6.30 14.64
CA VAL A 85 1.52 6.90 14.29
C VAL A 85 1.43 7.79 13.06
N LEU A 86 0.84 7.29 11.96
CA LEU A 86 0.67 8.09 10.74
C LEU A 86 -0.44 9.13 10.92
N MET A 87 -1.49 8.81 11.69
CA MET A 87 -2.58 9.74 11.92
C MET A 87 -2.14 11.01 12.67
N GLU A 88 -1.16 10.90 13.58
CA GLU A 88 -0.61 12.04 14.32
C GLU A 88 -0.03 13.11 13.38
N SER A 89 0.51 12.71 12.22
CA SER A 89 1.09 13.62 11.24
C SER A 89 0.06 14.63 10.70
N TRP A 90 -1.22 14.27 10.64
CA TRP A 90 -2.26 15.15 10.13
C TRP A 90 -2.51 16.35 11.04
N TYR A 91 -2.31 16.23 12.35
CA TYR A 91 -2.46 17.35 13.29
C TYR A 91 -1.42 18.44 13.06
N HIS A 92 -0.26 18.10 12.48
CA HIS A 92 0.84 19.01 12.18
C HIS A 92 0.87 19.46 10.71
N LEU A 93 -0.11 19.06 9.90
CA LEU A 93 -0.15 19.43 8.49
C LEU A 93 -0.29 20.94 8.31
N LYS A 94 -1.13 21.59 9.13
CA LYS A 94 -1.30 23.05 9.12
C LYS A 94 0.03 23.75 9.35
N ASP A 95 0.77 23.34 10.37
CA ASP A 95 2.05 23.97 10.73
C ASP A 95 3.11 23.71 9.65
N ALA A 96 3.12 22.54 9.02
CA ALA A 96 3.98 22.24 7.89
C ALA A 96 3.67 23.11 6.66
N VAL A 97 2.40 23.43 6.41
CA VAL A 97 2.00 24.32 5.30
C VAL A 97 2.42 25.76 5.58
N LEU A 98 2.31 26.23 6.83
CA LEU A 98 2.61 27.62 7.19
C LEU A 98 4.11 27.88 7.38
N GLU A 99 4.82 26.95 8.03
CA GLU A 99 6.20 27.13 8.47
C GLU A 99 7.21 26.32 7.65
N GLY A 100 6.72 25.44 6.77
CA GLY A 100 7.54 24.46 6.06
C GLY A 100 7.92 23.24 6.89
N GLY A 101 8.50 22.24 6.22
CA GLY A 101 8.93 20.97 6.81
C GLY A 101 7.97 19.81 6.52
N ILE A 102 8.20 18.68 7.18
CA ILE A 102 7.43 17.44 7.00
C ILE A 102 6.53 17.26 8.24
N PRO A 103 5.21 17.07 8.08
CA PRO A 103 4.29 16.92 9.22
C PRO A 103 4.69 15.81 10.20
N PHE A 104 5.16 14.66 9.69
CA PHE A 104 5.66 13.56 10.52
C PHE A 104 6.84 14.00 11.39
N ASN A 105 7.81 14.73 10.82
CA ASN A 105 8.97 15.20 11.56
C ASN A 105 8.57 16.23 12.63
N LYS A 106 7.55 17.05 12.38
CA LYS A 106 7.00 17.97 13.38
C LYS A 106 6.32 17.23 14.54
N ALA A 107 5.65 16.10 14.26
CA ALA A 107 4.99 15.28 15.28
C ALA A 107 5.99 14.53 16.19
N TYR A 108 7.07 13.98 15.61
CA TYR A 108 7.96 13.05 16.33
C TYR A 108 9.39 13.56 16.52
N GLY A 109 9.75 14.70 15.96
CA GLY A 109 11.09 15.28 16.05
C GLY A 109 12.19 14.51 15.29
N MET A 110 11.82 13.50 14.50
CA MET A 110 12.75 12.63 13.76
C MET A 110 12.15 12.27 12.39
N ILE A 111 12.98 11.81 11.46
CA ILE A 111 12.47 11.35 10.16
C ILE A 111 11.73 10.02 10.32
N SER A 112 10.77 9.77 9.42
CA SER A 112 9.96 8.55 9.45
C SER A 112 10.80 7.28 9.54
N PHE A 113 11.89 7.17 8.80
CA PHE A 113 12.75 5.97 8.82
C PHE A 113 13.41 5.72 10.19
N GLU A 114 13.85 6.78 10.88
CA GLU A 114 14.43 6.64 12.23
C GLU A 114 13.39 6.16 13.25
N TYR A 115 12.14 6.62 13.11
CA TYR A 115 11.03 6.19 13.97
C TYR A 115 10.73 4.69 13.86
N HIS A 116 10.94 4.07 12.69
CA HIS A 116 10.77 2.63 12.55
C HIS A 116 11.71 1.83 13.45
N GLY A 117 12.88 2.38 13.79
CA GLY A 117 13.81 1.77 14.74
C GLY A 117 13.37 1.87 16.20
N THR A 118 12.45 2.79 16.53
CA THR A 118 12.04 3.07 17.91
C THR A 118 10.72 2.39 18.31
N ASP A 119 9.79 2.20 17.36
CA ASP A 119 8.54 1.46 17.58
C ASP A 119 8.50 0.15 16.76
N PRO A 120 8.87 -1.00 17.36
CA PRO A 120 8.80 -2.30 16.69
C PRO A 120 7.39 -2.71 16.23
N ARG A 121 6.35 -2.24 16.92
CA ARG A 121 4.94 -2.52 16.58
C ARG A 121 4.57 -1.77 15.31
N PHE A 122 4.88 -0.48 15.23
CA PHE A 122 4.66 0.29 14.00
C PHE A 122 5.52 -0.23 12.83
N ASN A 123 6.78 -0.59 13.09
CA ASN A 123 7.65 -1.16 12.07
C ASN A 123 7.08 -2.44 11.46
N LYS A 124 6.44 -3.30 12.26
CA LYS A 124 5.74 -4.50 11.75
C LYS A 124 4.55 -4.13 10.87
N VAL A 125 3.74 -3.18 11.30
CA VAL A 125 2.57 -2.69 10.53
C VAL A 125 3.02 -2.09 9.19
N PHE A 126 4.02 -1.22 9.22
CA PHE A 126 4.58 -0.59 8.03
C PHE A 126 5.15 -1.62 7.05
N ASN A 127 6.01 -2.52 7.52
CA ASN A 127 6.61 -3.53 6.64
C ASN A 127 5.55 -4.45 6.02
N LYS A 128 4.49 -4.80 6.76
CA LYS A 128 3.38 -5.60 6.21
C LYS A 128 2.58 -4.81 5.17
N GLY A 129 2.23 -3.55 5.45
CA GLY A 129 1.51 -2.69 4.52
C GLY A 129 2.26 -2.49 3.21
N MET A 130 3.56 -2.17 3.30
CA MET A 130 4.42 -2.00 2.13
C MET A 130 4.62 -3.31 1.37
N SER A 131 4.87 -4.42 2.06
CA SER A 131 5.07 -5.72 1.40
C SER A 131 3.82 -6.17 0.65
N ASP A 132 2.64 -6.11 1.27
CA ASP A 132 1.39 -6.54 0.64
C ASP A 132 1.05 -5.68 -0.58
N HIS A 133 1.13 -4.36 -0.42
CA HIS A 133 0.89 -3.42 -1.51
C HIS A 133 1.84 -3.69 -2.68
N SER A 134 3.15 -3.82 -2.41
CA SER A 134 4.13 -4.13 -3.45
C SER A 134 3.90 -5.47 -4.12
N THR A 135 3.53 -6.52 -3.40
CA THR A 135 3.24 -7.84 -4.00
C THR A 135 2.06 -7.76 -4.97
N ILE A 136 0.96 -7.12 -4.56
CA ILE A 136 -0.25 -6.99 -5.41
C ILE A 136 0.08 -6.24 -6.70
N ILE A 137 0.73 -5.09 -6.59
CA ILE A 137 1.08 -4.25 -7.75
C ILE A 137 2.11 -4.94 -8.63
N MET A 138 3.15 -5.53 -8.04
CA MET A 138 4.21 -6.17 -8.81
C MET A 138 3.71 -7.40 -9.58
N LYS A 139 2.72 -8.13 -9.06
CA LYS A 139 2.07 -9.23 -9.78
C LYS A 139 1.44 -8.74 -11.09
N LYS A 140 0.64 -7.66 -11.01
CA LYS A 140 0.05 -7.01 -12.19
C LYS A 140 1.09 -6.45 -13.17
N ILE A 141 2.17 -5.86 -12.65
CA ILE A 141 3.28 -5.39 -13.49
C ILE A 141 3.88 -6.56 -14.25
N LEU A 142 4.19 -7.68 -13.58
CA LEU A 142 4.78 -8.83 -14.23
C LEU A 142 3.87 -9.46 -15.30
N GLU A 143 2.54 -9.34 -15.17
CA GLU A 143 1.58 -9.83 -16.17
C GLU A 143 1.59 -9.01 -17.46
N THR A 144 1.78 -7.69 -17.36
CA THR A 144 1.58 -6.74 -18.47
C THR A 144 2.86 -6.14 -19.01
N TYR A 145 3.86 -5.93 -18.16
CA TYR A 145 5.11 -5.26 -18.49
C TYR A 145 6.18 -6.24 -18.96
N LYS A 146 6.75 -5.95 -20.13
CA LYS A 146 7.74 -6.80 -20.81
C LYS A 146 9.17 -6.30 -20.72
N GLY A 147 9.41 -5.14 -20.13
CA GLY A 147 10.75 -4.53 -20.08
C GLY A 147 11.77 -5.24 -19.18
N PHE A 148 11.39 -6.32 -18.49
CA PHE A 148 12.33 -7.19 -17.78
C PHE A 148 12.95 -8.25 -18.70
N GLU A 149 12.38 -8.50 -19.88
CA GLU A 149 12.90 -9.48 -20.83
C GLU A 149 14.26 -9.05 -21.38
N GLY A 150 15.25 -9.96 -21.35
CA GLY A 150 16.60 -9.70 -21.84
C GLY A 150 17.53 -8.99 -20.85
N LEU A 151 17.06 -8.62 -19.65
CA LEU A 151 17.94 -8.05 -18.62
C LEU A 151 18.90 -9.12 -18.07
N SER A 152 20.14 -8.70 -17.81
CA SER A 152 21.17 -9.55 -17.19
C SER A 152 21.18 -9.42 -15.66
N SER A 153 20.89 -8.24 -15.13
CA SER A 153 20.85 -7.99 -13.69
C SER A 153 19.89 -6.87 -13.33
N ILE A 154 19.36 -6.90 -12.10
CA ILE A 154 18.50 -5.85 -11.57
C ILE A 154 18.82 -5.57 -10.11
N GLY A 155 19.04 -4.29 -9.80
CA GLY A 155 19.27 -3.80 -8.44
C GLY A 155 17.99 -3.30 -7.80
N CYS A 156 17.70 -3.70 -6.56
CA CYS A 156 16.57 -3.16 -5.80
C CYS A 156 17.01 -2.74 -4.39
N CYS A 157 16.73 -1.48 -4.03
CA CYS A 157 16.98 -0.94 -2.68
C CYS A 157 15.81 -1.19 -1.70
N GLY A 158 14.77 -1.92 -2.10
CA GLY A 158 13.52 -2.01 -1.35
C GLY A 158 13.51 -3.09 -0.25
N GLY A 159 13.22 -2.67 0.98
CA GLY A 159 12.62 -3.46 2.08
C GLY A 159 13.08 -4.92 2.25
N THR A 160 12.11 -5.83 2.42
CA THR A 160 12.33 -7.27 2.66
C THR A 160 12.92 -7.99 1.44
N GLY A 161 12.79 -7.43 0.24
CA GLY A 161 13.23 -8.05 -1.02
C GLY A 161 12.14 -8.84 -1.75
N ALA A 162 10.88 -8.76 -1.33
CA ALA A 162 9.75 -9.47 -1.95
C ALA A 162 9.62 -9.20 -3.46
N VAL A 163 9.72 -7.93 -3.86
CA VAL A 163 9.66 -7.52 -5.28
C VAL A 163 10.78 -8.15 -6.10
N LEU A 164 12.01 -8.10 -5.58
CA LEU A 164 13.18 -8.67 -6.27
C LEU A 164 13.02 -10.19 -6.43
N SER A 165 12.52 -10.87 -5.40
CA SER A 165 12.23 -12.31 -5.46
C SER A 165 11.22 -12.62 -6.55
N MET A 166 10.13 -11.86 -6.67
CA MET A 166 9.10 -12.08 -7.70
C MET A 166 9.65 -11.92 -9.12
N ILE A 167 10.50 -10.92 -9.35
CA ILE A 167 11.12 -10.68 -10.66
C ILE A 167 12.03 -11.85 -11.05
N VAL A 168 12.95 -12.24 -10.16
CA VAL A 168 13.91 -13.33 -10.44
C VAL A 168 13.18 -14.67 -10.58
N SER A 169 12.11 -14.92 -9.82
CA SER A 169 11.30 -16.13 -9.98
C SER A 169 10.62 -16.21 -11.35
N LYS A 170 10.17 -15.07 -11.91
CA LYS A 170 9.57 -15.04 -13.25
C LYS A 170 10.61 -15.05 -14.37
N TYR A 171 11.77 -14.44 -14.14
CA TYR A 171 12.87 -14.34 -15.10
C TYR A 171 14.16 -14.92 -14.50
N PRO A 172 14.34 -16.26 -14.53
CA PRO A 172 15.49 -16.92 -13.91
C PRO A 172 16.85 -16.51 -14.49
N SER A 173 16.87 -15.92 -15.69
CA SER A 173 18.07 -15.39 -16.34
C SER A 173 18.57 -14.08 -15.71
N ILE A 174 17.73 -13.35 -14.96
CA ILE A 174 18.09 -12.08 -14.35
C ILE A 174 18.78 -12.32 -13.01
N LYS A 175 19.97 -11.74 -12.83
CA LYS A 175 20.65 -11.70 -11.53
C LYS A 175 20.08 -10.59 -10.64
N GLY A 176 19.37 -10.96 -9.58
CA GLY A 176 18.88 -10.00 -8.58
C GLY A 176 19.96 -9.52 -7.61
N ILE A 177 20.11 -8.21 -7.46
CA ILE A 177 21.07 -7.56 -6.54
C ILE A 177 20.28 -6.77 -5.50
N LYS A 178 20.34 -7.18 -4.23
CA LYS A 178 19.77 -6.40 -3.14
C LYS A 178 20.73 -5.27 -2.80
N LEU A 179 20.39 -4.06 -3.20
CA LEU A 179 21.14 -2.86 -2.87
C LEU A 179 20.76 -2.45 -1.44
N ARG A 180 21.76 -2.16 -0.59
CA ARG A 180 21.53 -1.59 0.74
C ARG A 180 22.13 -0.19 0.75
N PHE A 181 21.31 0.82 0.96
CA PHE A 181 21.81 2.15 1.33
C PHE A 181 22.22 2.10 2.82
N ALA A 182 23.45 2.49 3.13
CA ALA A 182 23.91 2.67 4.50
C ALA A 182 23.18 3.88 5.13
N PRO A 183 22.71 3.79 6.40
CA PRO A 183 23.57 3.61 7.55
C PRO A 183 23.26 2.34 8.36
N CYS A 184 23.49 1.16 7.76
CA CYS A 184 23.60 -0.10 8.51
C CYS A 184 24.86 -0.80 7.99
N VAL A 185 25.98 -0.60 8.69
CA VAL A 185 27.33 -1.05 8.32
C VAL A 185 27.46 -2.56 8.52
N GLU A 186 27.78 -3.27 7.44
CA GLU A 186 28.95 -4.15 7.35
C GLU A 186 29.48 -4.10 5.90
N HIS A 187 30.77 -3.86 5.77
CA HIS A 187 31.50 -3.59 4.53
C HIS A 187 31.45 -4.81 3.59
N VAL A 188 30.66 -4.73 2.52
CA VAL A 188 30.89 -5.57 1.33
C VAL A 188 31.80 -4.76 0.40
N GLY A 189 33.00 -5.28 0.18
CA GLY A 189 34.12 -4.64 -0.49
C GLY A 189 33.74 -3.86 -1.74
N GLY A 190 34.36 -2.68 -1.85
CA GLY A 190 34.27 -1.82 -3.01
C GLY A 190 34.69 -2.55 -4.28
N ASP A 191 33.82 -2.48 -5.28
CA ASP A 191 34.11 -2.52 -6.73
C ASP A 191 32.80 -2.58 -7.53
N ILE A 192 31.69 -3.03 -6.93
CA ILE A 192 30.38 -3.14 -7.61
C ILE A 192 29.66 -1.78 -7.77
N LEU A 193 29.79 -0.89 -6.78
CA LEU A 193 29.15 0.44 -6.83
C LEU A 193 29.83 1.41 -7.83
N LEU A 194 31.15 1.26 -8.03
CA LEU A 194 31.92 2.09 -8.97
C LEU A 194 31.67 1.70 -10.44
N GLY A 195 31.31 0.44 -10.72
CA GLY A 195 30.89 0.01 -12.06
C GLY A 195 29.57 0.63 -12.49
N PHE A 196 28.56 0.64 -11.59
CA PHE A 196 27.23 1.17 -11.89
C PHE A 196 27.20 2.69 -12.14
N LEU A 197 28.08 3.46 -11.50
CA LEU A 197 28.18 4.91 -11.71
C LEU A 197 29.02 5.29 -12.93
N LYS A 198 29.85 4.37 -13.47
CA LYS A 198 30.66 4.62 -14.68
C LYS A 198 29.91 4.37 -15.99
N GLU A 199 28.82 3.61 -15.98
CA GLU A 199 28.04 3.28 -17.18
C GLU A 199 26.80 4.15 -17.40
N MET A 200 26.61 5.22 -16.65
CA MET A 200 25.63 6.26 -17.01
C MET A 200 26.30 7.29 -17.93
N PRO A 201 26.09 7.26 -19.26
CA PRO A 201 26.40 8.41 -20.08
C PRO A 201 25.43 9.54 -19.68
N PHE A 202 25.97 10.58 -19.05
CA PHE A 202 25.31 11.88 -19.08
C PHE A 202 25.42 12.40 -20.51
N SER A 203 24.30 12.39 -21.24
CA SER A 203 24.05 13.31 -22.36
C SER A 203 22.73 14.03 -22.10
#